data_AF-A0A6N9NPF8-F1
#
_entry.id   AF-A0A6N9NPF8-F1
#
_cell.length_a   1.000
_cell.length_b   1.000
_cell.length_c   1.000
_cell.angle_alpha   90.00
_cell.angle_beta   90.00
_cell.angle_gamma   90.00
#
_symmetry.space_group_name_H-M   'P 1'
#
loop_
_entity.id
_entity.type
_entity.pdbx_description
1 polymer ?
#
loop_
_entity_poly.entity_id
_entity_poly.type
_entity_poly.pdbx_seq_one_letter_code
_entity_poly.pdbx_strand_id
1 'polypeptide(L)'
;MKKLHTINWYYLAGTIPFLLGLTGMSLKLAGMMWQRALILVAGCAAVFWIVKKFWYLPRPEREYGELEAYGLKLPERFNVKTYLCPELDRYDFLQRSIEILSPLFGRPGEDFKIVISPKLLQEQGESLVQIAVMREILRYRRAAQARASLGLVTPVLAAACLAEGYFVWEWKAKLGFLAGYASFFGPVLIALAVICYLLVWNGQVSRLDYQLDKALRQYYSREEIVEYIEKWDKIFAGEPREEKAKSRQLEEFYIRQRIARL
;
A
#
# COMPACT_ATOMS: atom_id res chain seq x y z
N MET A 1 -9.96 4.55 24.73
CA MET A 1 -8.82 3.88 24.08
C MET A 1 -9.20 3.53 22.66
N LYS A 2 -8.57 4.14 21.65
CA LYS A 2 -8.84 3.81 20.25
C LYS A 2 -8.07 2.54 19.90
N LYS A 3 -8.76 1.54 19.35
CA LYS A 3 -8.14 0.25 18.96
C LYS A 3 -7.81 0.23 17.47
N LEU A 4 -6.62 -0.27 17.16
CA LEU A 4 -6.22 -0.71 15.84
C LEU A 4 -6.74 -2.14 15.60
N HIS A 5 -7.08 -2.41 14.34
CA HIS A 5 -7.52 -3.71 13.86
C HIS A 5 -6.65 -4.13 12.68
N THR A 6 -6.45 -5.44 12.52
CA THR A 6 -5.66 -5.94 11.39
C THR A 6 -6.29 -5.53 10.06
N ILE A 7 -5.50 -4.87 9.22
CA ILE A 7 -5.92 -4.49 7.86
C ILE A 7 -5.59 -5.57 6.83
N ASN A 8 -4.82 -6.59 7.21
CA ASN A 8 -4.31 -7.62 6.29
C ASN A 8 -5.46 -8.38 5.60
N TRP A 9 -6.60 -8.51 6.27
CA TRP A 9 -7.80 -9.16 5.73
C TRP A 9 -8.36 -8.46 4.49
N TYR A 10 -8.23 -7.12 4.40
CA TYR A 10 -8.64 -6.38 3.20
C TYR A 10 -7.85 -6.82 1.97
N TYR A 11 -6.54 -7.08 2.13
CA TYR A 11 -5.71 -7.54 1.03
C TYR A 11 -6.13 -8.92 0.53
N LEU A 12 -6.43 -9.85 1.46
CA LEU A 12 -6.91 -11.19 1.11
C LEU A 12 -8.26 -11.12 0.40
N ALA A 13 -9.23 -10.38 0.96
CA ALA A 13 -10.56 -10.23 0.38
C ALA A 13 -10.53 -9.53 -0.99
N GLY A 14 -9.62 -8.58 -1.20
CA GLY A 14 -9.47 -7.84 -2.44
C GLY A 14 -8.69 -8.56 -3.55
N THR A 15 -8.06 -9.71 -3.26
CA THR A 15 -7.18 -10.43 -4.22
C THR A 15 -7.58 -11.89 -4.45
N ILE A 16 -7.85 -12.65 -3.39
CA ILE A 16 -8.13 -14.10 -3.48
C ILE A 16 -9.34 -14.41 -4.38
N PRO A 17 -10.49 -13.73 -4.28
CA PRO A 17 -11.65 -14.05 -5.12
C PRO A 17 -11.35 -13.95 -6.61
N PHE A 18 -10.60 -12.93 -7.03
CA PHE A 18 -10.22 -12.76 -8.42
C PHE A 18 -9.21 -13.82 -8.86
N LEU A 19 -8.25 -14.17 -8.01
CA LEU A 19 -7.28 -15.21 -8.34
C LEU A 19 -7.94 -16.59 -8.51
N LEU A 20 -8.90 -16.92 -7.66
CA LEU A 20 -9.72 -18.13 -7.80
C LEU A 20 -10.56 -18.08 -9.08
N GLY A 21 -11.15 -16.92 -9.39
CA GLY A 21 -11.88 -16.68 -10.63
C GLY A 21 -11.03 -16.94 -11.88
N LEU A 22 -9.84 -16.33 -11.95
CA LEU A 22 -8.87 -16.54 -13.04
C LEU A 22 -8.45 -18.00 -13.15
N THR A 23 -8.10 -18.63 -12.03
CA THR A 23 -7.71 -20.05 -12.02
C THR A 23 -8.84 -20.93 -12.57
N GLY A 24 -10.09 -20.71 -12.13
CA GLY A 24 -11.25 -21.46 -12.60
C GLY A 24 -11.56 -21.26 -14.08
N MET A 25 -11.47 -20.02 -14.57
CA MET A 25 -11.66 -19.68 -15.99
C MET A 25 -10.58 -20.31 -16.87
N SER A 26 -9.32 -20.17 -16.48
CA SER A 26 -8.17 -20.79 -17.15
C SER A 26 -8.29 -22.33 -17.19
N LEU A 27 -8.74 -22.97 -16.10
CA LEU A 27 -8.98 -24.42 -16.09
C LEU A 27 -10.05 -24.85 -17.11
N LYS A 28 -11.09 -24.04 -17.29
CA LYS A 28 -12.13 -24.30 -18.29
C LYS A 28 -11.63 -24.12 -19.72
N LEU A 29 -10.73 -23.16 -19.96
CA LEU A 29 -10.10 -22.93 -21.27
C LEU A 29 -9.06 -24.01 -21.64
N ALA A 30 -8.46 -24.68 -20.64
CA ALA A 30 -7.46 -25.70 -20.88
C ALA A 30 -8.04 -26.95 -21.56
N GLY A 31 -7.51 -27.26 -22.75
CA GLY A 31 -7.93 -28.40 -23.56
C GLY A 31 -7.27 -29.73 -23.17
N MET A 32 -6.08 -29.69 -22.55
CA MET A 32 -5.32 -30.89 -22.20
C MET A 32 -5.20 -31.10 -20.68
N MET A 33 -5.14 -32.35 -20.24
CA MET A 33 -5.06 -32.70 -18.80
C MET A 33 -3.81 -32.15 -18.11
N TRP A 34 -2.66 -32.16 -18.78
CA TRP A 34 -1.41 -31.62 -18.22
C TRP A 34 -1.48 -30.09 -18.03
N GLN A 35 -2.16 -29.37 -18.93
CA GLN A 35 -2.37 -27.93 -18.80
C GLN A 35 -3.24 -27.62 -17.58
N ARG A 36 -4.31 -28.40 -17.38
CA ARG A 36 -5.18 -28.28 -16.19
C ARG A 36 -4.41 -28.52 -14.90
N ALA A 37 -3.58 -29.57 -14.86
CA ALA A 37 -2.74 -29.85 -13.71
C ALA A 37 -1.77 -28.69 -13.41
N LEU A 38 -1.11 -28.15 -14.44
CA LEU A 38 -0.19 -27.02 -14.29
C LEU A 38 -0.90 -25.74 -13.80
N ILE A 39 -2.06 -25.41 -14.37
CA ILE A 39 -2.87 -24.24 -13.94
C ILE A 39 -3.31 -24.41 -12.49
N LEU A 40 -3.76 -25.60 -12.09
CA LEU A 40 -4.20 -25.86 -10.72
C LEU A 40 -3.04 -25.69 -9.73
N VAL A 41 -1.87 -26.26 -10.04
CA VAL A 41 -0.66 -26.13 -9.20
C VAL A 41 -0.25 -24.66 -9.10
N ALA A 42 -0.24 -23.92 -10.22
CA ALA A 42 0.11 -22.50 -10.24
C ALA A 42 -0.89 -21.65 -9.44
N GLY A 43 -2.19 -21.91 -9.59
CA GLY A 43 -3.25 -21.23 -8.84
C GLY A 43 -3.14 -21.47 -7.34
N CYS A 44 -2.98 -22.72 -6.92
CA CYS A 44 -2.76 -23.07 -5.50
C CYS A 44 -1.49 -22.43 -4.94
N ALA A 45 -0.38 -22.46 -5.69
CA ALA A 45 0.87 -21.82 -5.28
C ALA A 45 0.71 -20.29 -5.13
N ALA A 46 -0.01 -19.64 -6.04
CA ALA A 46 -0.26 -18.22 -5.97
C ALA A 46 -1.16 -17.83 -4.78
N VAL A 47 -2.25 -18.58 -4.51
CA VAL A 47 -3.07 -18.37 -3.30
C VAL A 47 -2.22 -18.54 -2.05
N PHE A 48 -1.45 -19.62 -1.96
CA PHE A 48 -0.58 -19.88 -0.82
C PHE A 48 0.43 -18.74 -0.61
N TRP A 49 1.05 -18.26 -1.69
CA TRP A 49 2.00 -17.14 -1.64
C TRP A 49 1.34 -15.84 -1.17
N ILE A 50 0.14 -15.51 -1.66
CA ILE A 50 -0.63 -14.33 -1.23
C ILE A 50 -0.98 -14.43 0.26
N VAL A 51 -1.51 -15.56 0.70
CA VAL A 51 -1.86 -15.79 2.11
C VAL A 51 -0.63 -15.65 3.00
N LYS A 52 0.50 -16.27 2.60
CA LYS A 52 1.77 -16.16 3.33
C LYS A 52 2.27 -14.72 3.37
N LYS A 53 2.19 -13.98 2.26
CA LYS A 53 2.64 -12.58 2.18
C LYS A 53 1.84 -11.65 3.10
N PHE A 54 0.53 -11.85 3.17
CA PHE A 54 -0.36 -11.04 4.01
C PHE A 54 -0.58 -11.62 5.41
N TRP A 55 0.04 -12.74 5.74
CA TRP A 55 0.04 -13.30 7.09
C TRP A 55 0.68 -12.32 8.09
N TYR A 56 1.70 -11.59 7.66
CA TYR A 56 2.37 -10.59 8.48
C TYR A 56 2.91 -9.46 7.58
N LEU A 57 2.47 -8.23 7.84
CA LEU A 57 2.90 -7.05 7.11
C LEU A 57 3.65 -6.07 8.03
N PRO A 58 4.63 -5.33 7.50
CA PRO A 58 5.20 -5.47 6.15
C PRO A 58 6.17 -6.67 6.03
N ARG A 59 6.76 -7.10 7.15
CA ARG A 59 7.60 -8.29 7.29
C ARG A 59 7.32 -9.01 8.60
N PRO A 60 7.58 -10.34 8.70
CA PRO A 60 7.53 -11.07 9.96
C PRO A 60 8.42 -10.44 11.04
N GLU A 61 7.95 -10.44 12.28
CA GLU A 61 8.68 -9.86 13.43
C GLU A 61 10.13 -10.34 13.57
N ARG A 62 10.38 -11.64 13.30
CA ARG A 62 11.72 -12.24 13.34
C ARG A 62 12.75 -11.59 12.40
N GLU A 63 12.30 -10.84 11.38
CA GLU A 63 13.19 -10.15 10.44
C GLU A 63 13.63 -8.77 10.94
N TYR A 64 13.09 -8.29 12.06
CA TYR A 64 13.48 -7.01 12.70
C TYR A 64 14.57 -7.16 13.76
N GLY A 65 15.12 -8.36 13.95
CA GLY A 65 16.18 -8.59 14.93
C GLY A 65 15.71 -8.32 16.37
N GLU A 66 16.59 -7.73 17.18
CA GLU A 66 16.30 -7.37 18.56
C GLU A 66 15.52 -6.05 18.64
N LEU A 67 14.37 -6.10 19.31
CA LEU A 67 13.47 -4.95 19.49
C LEU A 67 13.64 -4.39 20.91
N GLU A 68 14.17 -3.17 21.03
CA GLU A 68 14.30 -2.49 22.30
C GLU A 68 13.04 -1.70 22.62
N ALA A 69 12.42 -1.94 23.77
CA ALA A 69 11.20 -1.23 24.16
C ALA A 69 11.49 0.26 24.38
N TYR A 70 10.73 1.13 23.71
CA TYR A 70 10.88 2.57 23.82
C TYR A 70 9.56 3.22 24.21
N GLY A 71 9.55 4.02 25.27
CA GLY A 71 8.34 4.60 25.85
C GLY A 71 7.93 5.93 25.20
N LEU A 72 7.72 5.96 23.89
CA LEU A 72 7.30 7.19 23.20
C LEU A 72 5.95 7.68 23.75
N LYS A 73 5.91 8.91 24.26
CA LYS A 73 4.66 9.48 24.79
C LYS A 73 3.77 9.91 23.64
N LEU A 74 2.70 9.15 23.36
CA LEU A 74 1.70 9.54 22.36
C LEU A 74 0.64 10.48 22.97
N PRO A 75 0.08 11.42 22.20
CA PRO A 75 -0.95 12.35 22.68
C PRO A 75 -2.27 11.64 23.06
N GLU A 76 -2.51 10.43 22.56
CA GLU A 76 -3.65 9.60 22.91
C GLU A 76 -3.23 8.14 23.12
N ARG A 77 -3.96 7.41 23.99
CA ARG A 77 -3.72 5.99 24.24
C ARG A 77 -4.32 5.11 23.13
N PHE A 78 -3.44 4.43 22.41
CA PHE A 78 -3.75 3.35 21.45
C PHE A 78 -3.26 2.00 22.00
N ASN A 79 -3.78 0.89 21.45
CA ASN A 79 -3.27 -0.47 21.72
C ASN A 79 -1.98 -0.74 20.94
N VAL A 80 -0.96 0.06 21.21
CA VAL A 80 0.34 0.04 20.52
C VAL A 80 1.48 0.12 21.52
N LYS A 81 2.58 -0.54 21.21
CA LYS A 81 3.87 -0.42 21.90
C LYS A 81 4.95 -0.04 20.90
N THR A 82 5.77 0.92 21.27
CA THR A 82 6.85 1.43 20.44
C THR A 82 8.16 0.73 20.78
N TYR A 83 8.92 0.40 19.75
CA TYR A 83 10.20 -0.28 19.83
C TYR A 83 11.22 0.41 18.93
N LEU A 84 12.47 0.42 19.35
CA LEU A 84 13.60 0.79 18.51
C LEU A 84 14.14 -0.45 17.82
N CYS A 85 14.48 -0.32 16.54
CA CYS A 85 15.02 -1.41 15.74
C CYS A 85 16.18 -0.92 14.86
N PRO A 86 17.41 -1.37 15.14
CA PRO A 86 18.58 -1.06 14.33
C PRO A 86 18.50 -1.57 12.89
N GLU A 87 17.76 -2.67 12.62
CA GLU A 87 17.62 -3.21 11.25
C GLU A 87 16.92 -2.25 10.29
N LEU A 88 16.16 -1.27 10.80
CA LEU A 88 15.58 -0.20 9.99
C LEU A 88 16.65 0.73 9.40
N ASP A 89 17.79 0.84 10.05
CA ASP A 89 18.91 1.73 9.69
C ASP A 89 20.02 1.01 8.90
N ARG A 90 19.85 -0.29 8.65
CA ARG A 90 20.90 -1.12 8.04
C ARG A 90 21.32 -0.68 6.64
N TYR A 91 20.43 -0.05 5.89
CA TYR A 91 20.69 0.38 4.53
C TYR A 91 20.34 1.87 4.36
N ASP A 92 21.36 2.71 4.16
CA ASP A 92 21.19 4.16 4.02
C ASP A 92 20.29 4.56 2.82
N PHE A 93 20.26 3.74 1.76
CA PHE A 93 19.41 3.98 0.60
C PHE A 93 17.94 3.58 0.83
N LEU A 94 17.64 2.84 1.89
CA LEU A 94 16.32 2.29 2.17
C LEU A 94 15.77 2.94 3.43
N GLN A 95 15.28 4.17 3.29
CA GLN A 95 14.80 5.01 4.38
C GLN A 95 13.47 4.51 4.96
N ARG A 96 13.51 3.40 5.71
CA ARG A 96 12.38 2.91 6.51
C ARG A 96 12.46 3.48 7.90
N SER A 97 11.77 4.59 8.13
CA SER A 97 11.91 5.28 9.41
C SER A 97 10.94 4.76 10.47
N ILE A 98 9.72 4.34 10.09
CA ILE A 98 8.68 3.88 11.02
C ILE A 98 7.79 2.85 10.32
N GLU A 99 7.51 1.72 10.99
CA GLU A 99 6.61 0.68 10.49
C GLU A 99 5.70 0.12 11.60
N ILE A 100 4.43 -0.15 11.27
CA ILE A 100 3.52 -0.88 12.16
C ILE A 100 3.54 -2.36 11.77
N LEU A 101 3.89 -3.21 12.74
CA LEU A 101 3.86 -4.65 12.58
C LEU A 101 2.42 -5.16 12.73
N SER A 102 1.92 -5.74 11.65
CA SER A 102 0.54 -6.14 11.49
C SER A 102 0.45 -7.64 11.23
N PRO A 103 0.22 -8.46 12.26
CA PRO A 103 -0.15 -9.85 12.07
C PRO A 103 -1.59 -9.96 11.54
N LEU A 104 -1.82 -10.95 10.68
CA LEU A 104 -3.15 -11.34 10.20
C LEU A 104 -4.00 -11.90 11.37
N PHE A 105 -3.36 -12.67 12.24
CA PHE A 105 -3.94 -13.19 13.48
C PHE A 105 -3.09 -12.72 14.66
N GLY A 106 -3.53 -11.65 15.32
CA GLY A 106 -2.92 -11.20 16.58
C GLY A 106 -3.34 -12.11 17.74
N ARG A 107 -2.51 -12.23 18.78
CA ARG A 107 -2.92 -12.90 20.00
C ARG A 107 -3.96 -12.03 20.74
N PRO A 108 -4.98 -12.63 21.38
CA PRO A 108 -5.96 -11.86 22.14
C PRO A 108 -5.27 -10.99 23.21
N GLY A 109 -5.51 -9.68 23.17
CA GLY A 109 -4.92 -8.72 24.12
C GLY A 109 -3.48 -8.29 23.83
N GLU A 110 -2.90 -8.71 22.71
CA GLU A 110 -1.58 -8.23 22.27
C GLU A 110 -1.70 -6.85 21.61
N ASP A 111 -0.86 -5.91 22.05
CA ASP A 111 -0.74 -4.58 21.44
C ASP A 111 0.04 -4.67 20.12
N PHE A 112 -0.31 -3.80 19.17
CA PHE A 112 0.44 -3.68 17.92
C PHE A 112 1.84 -3.13 18.21
N LYS A 113 2.85 -3.66 17.50
CA LYS A 113 4.23 -3.20 17.65
C LYS A 113 4.52 -2.15 16.59
N ILE A 114 4.99 -0.99 17.03
CA ILE A 114 5.48 0.07 16.15
C ILE A 114 6.98 0.10 16.26
N VAL A 115 7.64 -0.04 15.12
CA VAL A 115 9.09 -0.08 15.05
C VAL A 115 9.59 1.25 14.51
N ILE A 116 10.55 1.84 15.21
CA ILE A 116 11.09 3.17 14.94
C ILE A 116 12.60 3.03 14.71
N SER A 117 13.10 3.74 13.70
CA SER A 117 14.53 3.89 13.42
C SER A 117 15.22 4.65 14.56
N PRO A 118 16.25 4.06 15.22
CA PRO A 118 17.09 4.78 16.17
C PRO A 118 17.74 6.04 15.57
N LYS A 119 18.23 5.98 14.33
CA LYS A 119 18.86 7.11 13.64
C LYS A 119 17.90 8.28 13.48
N LEU A 120 16.65 8.02 13.06
CA LEU A 120 15.62 9.06 12.94
C LEU A 120 15.39 9.76 14.29
N LEU A 121 15.31 9.00 15.37
CA LEU A 121 15.10 9.55 16.72
C LEU A 121 16.28 10.42 17.17
N GLN A 122 17.52 9.98 16.91
CA GLN A 122 18.72 10.73 17.27
C GLN A 122 18.88 12.01 16.47
N GLU A 123 18.61 11.99 15.16
CA GLU A 123 18.85 13.13 14.27
C GLU A 123 17.73 14.18 14.32
N GLN A 124 16.47 13.75 14.44
CA GLN A 124 15.31 14.64 14.30
C GLN A 124 14.60 14.95 15.63
N GLY A 125 14.89 14.19 16.68
CA GLY A 125 14.32 14.36 18.00
C GLY A 125 12.94 13.73 18.18
N GLU A 126 12.51 13.65 19.45
CA GLU A 126 11.30 12.93 19.85
C GLU A 126 10.00 13.55 19.30
N SER A 127 9.93 14.88 19.18
CA SER A 127 8.72 15.58 18.71
C SER A 127 8.35 15.23 17.27
N LEU A 128 9.33 15.19 16.37
CA LEU A 128 9.11 14.81 14.97
C LEU A 128 8.73 13.34 14.84
N VAL A 129 9.42 12.46 15.58
CA VAL A 129 9.10 11.03 15.65
C VAL A 129 7.68 10.81 16.16
N GLN A 130 7.24 11.58 17.16
CA GLN A 130 5.89 11.50 17.70
C GLN A 130 4.82 11.79 16.64
N ILE A 131 4.98 12.87 15.86
CA ILE A 131 4.07 13.21 14.75
C ILE A 131 4.10 12.11 13.68
N ALA A 132 5.28 11.61 13.34
CA ALA A 132 5.46 10.57 12.34
C ALA A 132 4.80 9.23 12.75
N VAL A 133 4.96 8.81 14.01
CA VAL A 133 4.27 7.63 14.58
C VAL A 133 2.77 7.85 14.58
N MET A 134 2.28 9.02 14.99
CA MET A 134 0.85 9.34 14.97
C MET A 134 0.28 9.31 13.56
N ARG A 135 1.01 9.82 12.56
CA ARG A 135 0.62 9.75 11.16
C ARG A 135 0.54 8.30 10.68
N GLU A 136 1.49 7.47 11.09
CA GLU A 136 1.50 6.04 10.75
C GLU A 136 0.33 5.29 11.37
N ILE A 137 0.01 5.55 12.65
CA ILE A 137 -1.17 5.00 13.34
C ILE A 137 -2.46 5.38 12.61
N LEU A 138 -2.59 6.65 12.21
CA LEU A 138 -3.76 7.13 11.46
C LEU A 138 -3.84 6.52 10.06
N ARG A 139 -2.69 6.36 9.38
CA ARG A 139 -2.56 5.70 8.08
C ARG A 139 -3.06 4.26 8.15
N TYR A 140 -2.61 3.53 9.17
CA TYR A 140 -2.99 2.15 9.41
C TYR A 140 -4.47 2.02 9.79
N ARG A 141 -4.96 2.83 10.75
CA ARG A 141 -6.36 2.81 11.21
C ARG A 141 -7.37 3.08 10.09
N ARG A 142 -7.02 3.96 9.15
CA ARG A 142 -7.87 4.27 7.98
C ARG A 142 -7.73 3.27 6.84
N ALA A 143 -6.89 2.24 7.02
CA ALA A 143 -6.50 1.30 5.98
C ALA A 143 -6.04 2.03 4.70
N ALA A 144 -5.37 3.18 4.83
CA ALA A 144 -5.03 4.04 3.70
C ALA A 144 -4.09 3.32 2.72
N GLN A 145 -3.09 2.59 3.25
CA GLN A 145 -2.21 1.77 2.43
C GLN A 145 -2.97 0.65 1.71
N ALA A 146 -3.90 -0.02 2.39
CA ALA A 146 -4.73 -1.07 1.77
C ALA A 146 -5.62 -0.50 0.66
N ARG A 147 -6.27 0.64 0.90
CA ARG A 147 -7.09 1.35 -0.09
C ARG A 147 -6.28 1.79 -1.30
N ALA A 148 -5.09 2.34 -1.09
CA ALA A 148 -4.20 2.72 -2.18
C ALA A 148 -3.77 1.50 -2.99
N SER A 149 -3.24 0.45 -2.35
CA SER A 149 -2.78 -0.75 -3.05
C SER A 149 -3.91 -1.53 -3.74
N LEU A 150 -5.03 -1.78 -3.07
CA LEU A 150 -6.17 -2.48 -3.66
C LEU A 150 -6.88 -1.62 -4.71
N GLY A 151 -6.90 -0.31 -4.50
CA GLY A 151 -7.37 0.66 -5.49
C GLY A 151 -6.61 0.58 -6.81
N LEU A 152 -5.38 0.04 -6.82
CA LEU A 152 -4.57 -0.24 -8.02
C LEU A 152 -4.72 -1.69 -8.51
N VAL A 153 -4.61 -2.66 -7.60
CA VAL A 153 -4.48 -4.09 -7.95
C VAL A 153 -5.84 -4.71 -8.28
N THR A 154 -6.88 -4.42 -7.49
CA THR A 154 -8.19 -5.08 -7.64
C THR A 154 -8.85 -4.81 -8.99
N PRO A 155 -8.86 -3.57 -9.53
CA PRO A 155 -9.42 -3.32 -10.86
C PRO A 155 -8.67 -4.03 -11.99
N VAL A 156 -7.35 -4.16 -11.89
CA VAL A 156 -6.54 -4.92 -12.87
C VAL A 156 -6.91 -6.40 -12.83
N LEU A 157 -7.04 -6.99 -11.64
CA LEU A 157 -7.48 -8.38 -11.48
C LEU A 157 -8.92 -8.60 -11.98
N ALA A 158 -9.82 -7.65 -11.73
CA ALA A 158 -11.18 -7.68 -12.25
C ALA A 158 -11.22 -7.61 -13.78
N ALA A 159 -10.43 -6.72 -14.39
CA ALA A 159 -10.29 -6.62 -15.83
C ALA A 159 -9.73 -7.91 -16.45
N ALA A 160 -8.74 -8.54 -15.80
CA ALA A 160 -8.23 -9.85 -16.23
C ALA A 160 -9.32 -10.93 -16.19
N CYS A 161 -10.15 -10.96 -15.13
CA CYS A 161 -11.28 -11.91 -15.05
C CYS A 161 -12.29 -11.68 -16.17
N LEU A 162 -12.60 -10.41 -16.49
CA LEU A 162 -13.50 -10.08 -17.60
C LEU A 162 -12.92 -10.50 -18.95
N ALA A 163 -11.60 -10.31 -19.14
CA ALA A 163 -10.91 -10.71 -20.35
C ALA A 163 -10.91 -12.23 -20.53
N GLU A 164 -10.61 -13.02 -19.50
CA GLU A 164 -10.73 -14.49 -19.58
C GLU A 164 -12.18 -14.94 -19.77
N GLY A 165 -13.12 -14.30 -19.07
CA GLY A 165 -14.55 -14.55 -19.21
C GLY A 165 -15.06 -14.37 -20.64
N TYR A 166 -14.58 -13.34 -21.34
CA TYR A 166 -14.91 -13.10 -22.75
C TYR A 166 -14.61 -14.31 -23.65
N PHE A 167 -13.51 -15.02 -23.39
CA PHE A 167 -13.15 -16.25 -24.11
C PHE A 167 -13.95 -17.45 -23.62
N VAL A 168 -14.08 -17.62 -22.29
CA VAL A 168 -14.78 -18.75 -21.67
C VAL A 168 -16.25 -18.86 -22.07
N TRP A 169 -16.91 -17.72 -22.29
CA TRP A 169 -18.34 -17.65 -22.65
C TRP A 169 -18.56 -17.37 -24.13
N GLU A 170 -17.51 -17.44 -24.96
CA GLU A 170 -17.58 -17.28 -26.41
C GLU A 170 -18.28 -15.98 -26.86
N TRP A 171 -18.18 -14.91 -26.07
CA TRP A 171 -18.81 -13.63 -26.39
C TRP A 171 -18.33 -13.05 -27.72
N LYS A 172 -17.12 -13.45 -28.15
CA LYS A 172 -16.58 -13.18 -29.49
C LYS A 172 -17.51 -13.63 -30.62
N ALA A 173 -18.11 -14.81 -30.52
CA ALA A 173 -19.00 -15.35 -31.55
C ALA A 173 -20.33 -14.57 -31.64
N LYS A 174 -20.78 -13.97 -30.51
CA LYS A 174 -22.02 -13.20 -30.44
C LYS A 174 -21.86 -11.74 -30.91
N LEU A 175 -20.64 -11.20 -30.92
CA LEU A 175 -20.35 -9.79 -31.20
C LEU A 175 -19.80 -9.54 -32.63
N GLY A 176 -20.07 -10.44 -33.58
CA GLY A 176 -19.41 -10.58 -34.88
C GLY A 176 -19.03 -9.30 -35.66
N PHE A 177 -19.86 -8.25 -35.66
CA PHE A 177 -19.54 -6.97 -36.34
C PHE A 177 -18.54 -6.07 -35.57
N LEU A 178 -18.55 -6.13 -34.23
CA LEU A 178 -17.66 -5.35 -33.37
C LEU A 178 -16.23 -5.90 -33.33
N ALA A 179 -16.00 -7.13 -33.80
CA ALA A 179 -14.71 -7.81 -33.71
C ALA A 179 -13.60 -7.13 -34.54
N GLY A 180 -13.94 -6.59 -35.72
CA GLY A 180 -12.97 -5.88 -36.57
C GLY A 180 -12.59 -4.50 -36.00
N TYR A 181 -13.58 -3.71 -35.60
CA TYR A 181 -13.38 -2.39 -34.98
C TYR A 181 -12.65 -2.49 -33.63
N ALA A 182 -13.00 -3.48 -32.80
CA ALA A 182 -12.35 -3.72 -31.51
C ALA A 182 -10.89 -4.17 -31.65
N SER A 183 -10.53 -4.87 -32.73
CA SER A 183 -9.14 -5.28 -32.96
C SER A 183 -8.23 -4.10 -33.32
N PHE A 184 -8.76 -3.09 -34.03
CA PHE A 184 -7.99 -1.91 -34.43
C PHE A 184 -7.95 -0.82 -33.34
N PHE A 185 -9.11 -0.45 -32.78
CA PHE A 185 -9.20 0.62 -31.77
C PHE A 185 -9.02 0.13 -30.33
N GLY A 186 -9.22 -1.16 -30.07
CA GLY A 186 -9.17 -1.74 -28.73
C GLY A 186 -7.85 -1.46 -27.99
N PRO A 187 -6.67 -1.70 -28.59
CA PRO A 187 -5.39 -1.42 -27.93
C PRO A 187 -5.24 0.05 -27.51
N VAL A 188 -5.67 1.00 -28.36
CA VAL A 188 -5.60 2.45 -28.07
C VAL A 188 -6.57 2.81 -26.95
N LEU A 189 -7.81 2.31 -26.99
CA LEU A 189 -8.81 2.56 -25.94
C LEU A 189 -8.38 1.97 -24.60
N ILE A 190 -7.77 0.77 -24.60
CA ILE A 190 -7.21 0.16 -23.39
C ILE A 190 -6.06 1.02 -22.85
N ALA A 191 -5.14 1.47 -23.70
CA ALA A 191 -4.03 2.33 -23.28
C ALA A 191 -4.54 3.64 -22.65
N LEU A 192 -5.51 4.30 -23.28
CA LEU A 192 -6.15 5.51 -22.73
C LEU A 192 -6.88 5.23 -21.42
N ALA A 193 -7.60 4.11 -21.32
CA ALA A 193 -8.28 3.72 -20.08
C ALA A 193 -7.28 3.48 -18.94
N VAL A 194 -6.15 2.81 -19.21
CA VAL A 194 -5.07 2.60 -18.25
C VAL A 194 -4.47 3.93 -17.80
N ILE A 195 -4.17 4.85 -18.73
CA ILE A 195 -3.63 6.17 -18.40
C ILE A 195 -4.62 6.95 -17.52
N CYS A 196 -5.89 7.06 -17.94
CA CYS A 196 -6.92 7.74 -17.16
C CYS A 196 -7.08 7.12 -15.77
N TYR A 197 -7.08 5.79 -15.67
CA TYR A 197 -7.16 5.08 -14.41
C TYR A 197 -5.98 5.37 -13.48
N LEU A 198 -4.75 5.34 -13.99
CA LEU A 198 -3.54 5.68 -13.22
C LEU A 198 -3.58 7.13 -12.73
N LEU A 199 -4.07 8.07 -13.54
CA LEU A 199 -4.24 9.46 -13.12
C LEU A 199 -5.27 9.61 -11.99
N VAL A 200 -6.41 8.94 -12.11
CA VAL A 200 -7.45 8.94 -11.07
C VAL A 200 -6.92 8.29 -9.79
N TRP A 201 -6.24 7.15 -9.91
CA TRP A 201 -5.64 6.45 -8.77
C TRP A 201 -4.60 7.33 -8.06
N ASN A 202 -3.69 7.97 -8.80
CA ASN A 202 -2.71 8.88 -8.24
C ASN A 202 -3.39 10.04 -7.47
N GLY A 203 -4.44 10.63 -8.05
CA GLY A 203 -5.24 11.64 -7.37
C GLY A 203 -5.93 11.13 -6.10
N GLN A 204 -6.34 9.86 -6.06
CA GLN A 204 -6.90 9.25 -4.85
C GLN A 204 -5.83 9.05 -3.76
N VAL A 205 -4.61 8.63 -4.13
CA VAL A 205 -3.48 8.51 -3.20
C VAL A 205 -3.18 9.86 -2.56
N SER A 206 -3.08 10.94 -3.34
CA SER A 206 -2.86 12.28 -2.79
C SER A 206 -4.00 12.71 -1.86
N ARG A 207 -5.26 12.38 -2.18
CA ARG A 207 -6.40 12.67 -1.30
C ARG A 207 -6.31 11.93 0.04
N LEU A 208 -5.84 10.68 0.04
CA LEU A 208 -5.63 9.93 1.28
C LEU A 208 -4.56 10.61 2.13
N ASP A 209 -3.45 11.07 1.54
CA ASP A 209 -2.43 11.83 2.25
C ASP A 209 -2.98 13.12 2.86
N TYR A 210 -3.75 13.91 2.10
CA TYR A 210 -4.39 15.12 2.62
C TYR A 210 -5.34 14.82 3.80
N GLN A 211 -6.09 13.72 3.72
CA GLN A 211 -6.98 13.31 4.80
C GLN A 211 -6.19 12.90 6.05
N LEU A 212 -5.02 12.29 5.90
CA LEU A 212 -4.15 11.91 7.01
C LEU A 212 -3.54 13.15 7.67
N ASP A 213 -3.02 14.08 6.88
CA ASP A 213 -2.45 15.33 7.39
C ASP A 213 -3.52 16.16 8.11
N LYS A 214 -4.74 16.25 7.55
CA LYS A 214 -5.89 16.89 8.21
C LYS A 214 -6.30 16.17 9.51
N ALA A 215 -6.10 14.86 9.60
CA ALA A 215 -6.41 14.10 10.81
C ALA A 215 -5.43 14.37 11.94
N LEU A 216 -4.18 14.72 11.63
CA LEU A 216 -3.18 15.12 12.62
C LEU A 216 -3.57 16.41 13.35
N ARG A 217 -4.39 17.28 12.74
CA ARG A 217 -4.90 18.51 13.38
C ARG A 217 -5.72 18.26 14.66
N GLN A 218 -6.16 17.02 14.90
CA GLN A 218 -6.82 16.66 16.16
C GLN A 218 -5.85 16.59 17.35
N TYR A 219 -4.54 16.51 17.08
CA TYR A 219 -3.49 16.25 18.07
C TYR A 219 -2.39 17.32 18.07
N TYR A 220 -2.15 17.97 16.93
CA TYR A 220 -1.04 18.90 16.73
C TYR A 220 -1.53 20.22 16.13
N SER A 221 -0.78 21.29 16.37
CA SER A 221 -1.02 22.59 15.76
C SER A 221 -0.77 22.56 14.25
N ARG A 222 -1.25 23.57 13.53
CA ARG A 222 -1.01 23.65 12.08
C ARG A 222 0.47 23.84 11.80
N GLU A 223 1.13 24.65 12.61
CA GLU A 223 2.54 25.02 12.51
C GLU A 223 3.44 23.79 12.68
N GLU A 224 3.15 22.95 13.68
CA GLU A 224 3.87 21.68 13.92
C GLU A 224 3.73 20.72 12.74
N ILE A 225 2.54 20.64 12.12
CA ILE A 225 2.30 19.76 10.98
C ILE A 225 3.02 20.28 9.73
N VAL A 226 3.05 21.60 9.50
CA VAL A 226 3.79 22.19 8.39
C VAL A 226 5.28 21.93 8.54
N GLU A 227 5.84 22.18 9.73
CA GLU A 227 7.24 21.91 10.04
C GLU A 227 7.58 20.42 9.84
N TYR A 228 6.69 19.53 10.30
CA TYR A 228 6.82 18.09 10.05
C TYR A 228 6.87 17.78 8.55
N ILE A 229 5.95 18.32 7.73
CA ILE A 229 5.89 18.05 6.29
C ILE A 229 7.19 18.50 5.61
N GLU A 230 7.68 19.70 5.94
CA GLU A 230 8.89 20.26 5.35
C GLU A 230 10.15 19.51 5.77
N LYS A 231 10.28 19.16 7.06
CA LYS A 231 11.42 18.37 7.55
C LYS A 231 11.39 16.96 6.98
N TRP A 232 10.21 16.34 6.91
CA TRP A 232 10.05 15.02 6.33
C TRP A 232 10.48 15.03 4.86
N ASP A 233 10.05 16.01 4.07
CA ASP A 233 10.49 16.12 2.68
C ASP A 233 12.02 16.19 2.55
N LYS A 234 12.69 17.02 3.36
CA LYS A 234 14.16 17.15 3.33
C LYS A 234 14.89 15.85 3.62
N ILE A 235 14.35 14.99 4.48
CA ILE A 235 14.93 13.67 4.79
C ILE A 235 14.88 12.76 3.55
N PHE A 236 13.80 12.82 2.77
CA PHE A 236 13.55 11.92 1.63
C PHE A 236 13.97 12.48 0.27
N ALA A 237 14.21 13.79 0.14
CA ALA A 237 14.54 14.44 -1.13
C ALA A 237 15.89 13.99 -1.74
N GLY A 238 16.80 13.42 -0.94
CA GLY A 238 18.14 13.02 -1.38
C GLY A 238 19.00 14.20 -1.86
N GLU A 239 20.27 13.94 -2.21
CA GLU A 239 21.11 15.00 -2.76
C GLU A 239 20.60 15.49 -4.13
N PRO A 240 20.62 16.81 -4.38
CA PRO A 240 20.12 17.40 -5.62
C PRO A 240 21.02 17.02 -6.80
N ARG A 241 20.66 15.96 -7.53
CA ARG A 241 21.23 15.69 -8.86
C ARG A 241 20.43 16.47 -9.91
N GLU A 242 21.12 17.18 -10.81
CA GLU A 242 20.51 18.03 -11.84
C GLU A 242 19.48 17.30 -12.72
N GLU A 243 19.64 15.99 -12.92
CA GLU A 243 18.70 15.13 -13.66
C GLU A 243 17.29 15.05 -13.03
N LYS A 244 17.13 15.39 -11.75
CA LYS A 244 15.85 15.29 -11.02
C LYS A 244 15.05 16.58 -10.92
N ALA A 245 15.45 17.66 -11.61
CA ALA A 245 14.81 18.97 -11.47
C ALA A 245 13.29 18.96 -11.71
N LYS A 246 12.80 18.21 -12.72
CA LYS A 246 11.35 18.08 -12.99
C LYS A 246 10.61 17.24 -11.95
N SER A 247 11.23 16.19 -11.40
CA SER A 247 10.66 15.40 -10.30
C SER A 247 10.49 16.28 -9.06
N ARG A 248 11.52 17.09 -8.76
CA ARG A 248 11.52 18.00 -7.62
C ARG A 248 10.45 19.08 -7.71
N GLN A 249 10.21 19.65 -8.89
CA GLN A 249 9.11 20.60 -9.09
C GLN A 249 7.74 19.97 -8.82
N LEU A 250 7.55 18.70 -9.19
CA LEU A 250 6.31 17.98 -8.90
C LEU A 250 6.18 17.69 -7.41
N GLU A 251 7.24 17.24 -6.74
CA GLU A 251 7.28 17.01 -5.30
C GLU A 251 6.95 18.28 -4.51
N GLU A 252 7.60 19.40 -4.85
CA GLU A 252 7.32 20.72 -4.26
C GLU A 252 5.86 21.15 -4.47
N PHE A 253 5.30 20.90 -5.67
CA PHE A 253 3.89 21.16 -5.94
C PHE A 253 2.98 20.36 -5.02
N TYR A 254 3.25 19.07 -4.80
CA TYR A 254 2.46 18.23 -3.89
C TYR A 254 2.59 18.69 -2.43
N ILE A 255 3.77 19.07 -1.98
CA ILE A 255 3.99 19.62 -0.62
C ILE A 255 3.16 20.88 -0.40
N ARG A 256 3.23 21.82 -1.36
CA ARG A 256 2.42 23.05 -1.31
C ARG A 256 0.92 22.73 -1.27
N GLN A 257 0.47 21.73 -2.04
CA GLN A 257 -0.93 21.28 -1.96
C GLN A 257 -1.31 20.67 -0.61
N ARG A 258 -0.41 19.89 0.02
CA ARG A 258 -0.64 19.33 1.35
C ARG A 258 -0.81 20.46 2.36
N ILE A 259 0.11 21.42 2.38
CA ILE A 259 0.10 22.57 3.30
C ILE A 259 -1.13 23.46 3.08
N ALA A 260 -1.52 23.70 1.82
CA ALA A 260 -2.69 24.51 1.49
C ALA A 260 -4.02 23.87 1.93
N ARG A 261 -4.06 22.54 2.10
CA ARG A 261 -5.27 21.77 2.45
C ARG A 261 -5.34 21.35 3.91
N LEU A 262 -4.35 21.71 4.73
CA LEU A 262 -4.37 21.58 6.19
C LEU A 262 -5.48 22.43 6.78
#